data_AF-X1NE38-F1
#
_entry.id   AF-X1NE38-F1
#
_cell.length_a   1.000
_cell.length_b   1.000
_cell.length_c   1.000
_cell.angle_alpha   90.00
_cell.angle_beta   90.00
_cell.angle_gamma   90.00
#
_symmetry.space_group_name_H-M   'P 1'
#
loop_
_entity.id
_entity.type
_entity.pdbx_description
1 polymer ?
#
loop_
_entity_poly.entity_id
_entity_poly.type
_entity_poly.pdbx_seq_one_letter_code
_entity_poly.pdbx_strand_id
1 'polypeptide(L)'
;MNFILANSSFYVCLEHDLGASRIVTLKNLRLGEAYTVFGGVIFRRSDRTDIKNFHDLKGKSFMAAERTSFGGWQMAWRELKEKGIDPHNDFASLSFGGTHDAVVYAVRDGTVDAGTVRTDALERMAKEGDIRLEDFHVFHRSGSEVHDLPFPHSTRVYPEWPMAKAEHTPDELAEKVAAALLKMSPDSPAATAAICAGWTIPLNYQ
;
A
#
# COMPACT_ATOMS: atom_id res chain seq x y z
N MET A 1 -9.08 23.05 8.71
CA MET A 1 -7.91 22.14 8.82
C MET A 1 -6.90 22.59 7.78
N ASN A 2 -5.66 22.91 8.16
CA ASN A 2 -4.66 23.49 7.24
C ASN A 2 -3.80 22.44 6.54
N PHE A 3 -3.48 21.34 7.22
CA PHE A 3 -2.60 20.28 6.71
C PHE A 3 -3.27 18.93 6.82
N ILE A 4 -2.99 18.06 5.86
CA ILE A 4 -3.60 16.75 5.71
C ILE A 4 -2.50 15.74 5.40
N LEU A 5 -2.46 14.67 6.21
CA LEU A 5 -1.71 13.47 5.88
C LEU A 5 -2.72 12.42 5.40
N ALA A 6 -2.62 12.01 4.14
CA ALA A 6 -3.57 11.08 3.55
C ALA A 6 -2.83 10.01 2.73
N ASN A 7 -3.48 8.86 2.51
CA ASN A 7 -2.95 7.93 1.52
C ASN A 7 -3.01 8.55 0.11
N SER A 8 -2.25 7.96 -0.82
CA SER A 8 -2.02 8.56 -2.13
C SER A 8 -3.29 8.64 -2.99
N SER A 9 -4.25 7.71 -2.88
CA SER A 9 -5.51 7.80 -3.61
C SER A 9 -6.43 8.89 -3.05
N PHE A 10 -6.54 9.01 -1.73
CA PHE A 10 -7.27 10.10 -1.10
C PHE A 10 -6.65 11.45 -1.45
N TYR A 11 -5.32 11.55 -1.47
CA TYR A 11 -4.64 12.79 -1.86
C TYR A 11 -5.03 13.24 -3.27
N VAL A 12 -5.06 12.34 -4.25
CA VAL A 12 -5.46 12.69 -5.64
C VAL A 12 -6.87 13.26 -5.67
N CYS A 13 -7.81 12.69 -4.92
CA CYS A 13 -9.16 13.26 -4.79
C CYS A 13 -9.14 14.65 -4.14
N LEU A 14 -8.34 14.85 -3.08
CA LEU A 14 -8.22 16.15 -2.40
C LEU A 14 -7.59 17.23 -3.30
N GLU A 15 -6.60 16.87 -4.11
CA GLU A 15 -5.97 17.76 -5.07
C GLU A 15 -6.96 18.16 -6.17
N HIS A 16 -7.66 17.18 -6.74
CA HIS A 16 -8.62 17.40 -7.82
C HIS A 16 -9.87 18.17 -7.36
N ASP A 17 -10.47 17.77 -6.24
CA ASP A 17 -11.80 18.26 -5.83
C ASP A 17 -11.73 19.49 -4.92
N LEU A 18 -10.66 19.64 -4.12
CA LEU A 18 -10.55 20.64 -3.05
C LEU A 18 -9.29 21.52 -3.14
N GLY A 19 -8.56 21.46 -4.26
CA GLY A 19 -7.38 22.31 -4.50
C GLY A 19 -6.22 22.07 -3.52
N ALA A 20 -6.18 20.90 -2.85
CA ALA A 20 -5.07 20.56 -1.97
C ALA A 20 -3.77 20.41 -2.76
N SER A 21 -2.63 20.73 -2.14
CA SER A 21 -1.31 20.55 -2.77
C SER A 21 -0.32 19.91 -1.80
N ARG A 22 0.37 18.89 -2.28
CA ARG A 22 1.45 18.20 -1.57
C ARG A 22 2.64 19.13 -1.33
N ILE A 23 3.22 19.04 -0.13
CA ILE A 23 4.39 19.82 0.25
C ILE A 23 5.62 18.96 0.51
N VAL A 24 5.43 17.71 0.98
CA VAL A 24 6.50 16.72 1.16
C VAL A 24 5.93 15.29 1.06
N THR A 25 6.79 14.32 0.78
CA THR A 25 6.45 12.88 0.80
C THR A 25 7.08 12.18 1.98
N LEU A 26 6.35 11.27 2.63
CA LEU A 26 6.87 10.46 3.73
C LEU A 26 7.98 9.51 3.25
N LYS A 27 9.06 9.41 4.03
CA LYS A 27 10.03 8.31 3.95
C LYS A 27 9.66 7.27 4.99
N ASN A 28 8.82 6.31 4.59
CA ASN A 28 8.30 5.30 5.48
C ASN A 28 9.40 4.30 5.88
N LEU A 29 9.56 4.01 7.17
CA LEU A 29 10.60 3.12 7.67
C LEU A 29 10.07 1.69 7.73
N ARG A 30 10.61 0.81 6.89
CA ARG A 30 10.17 -0.58 6.81
C ARG A 30 11.36 -1.51 6.84
N LEU A 31 11.32 -2.47 7.76
CA LEU A 31 12.42 -3.42 8.01
C LEU A 31 13.80 -2.77 8.20
N GLY A 32 13.85 -1.53 8.68
CA GLY A 32 15.10 -0.78 8.93
C GLY A 32 15.53 0.14 7.79
N GLU A 33 14.85 0.10 6.64
CA GLU A 33 15.18 0.91 5.47
C GLU A 33 14.07 1.90 5.13
N ALA A 34 14.45 3.02 4.52
CA ALA A 34 13.54 4.11 4.20
C ALA A 34 13.03 4.02 2.76
N TYR A 35 11.71 4.08 2.58
CA TYR A 35 11.08 3.99 1.26
C TYR A 35 10.08 5.12 1.02
N THR A 36 10.01 5.57 -0.22
CA THR A 36 9.12 6.66 -0.68
C THR A 36 8.05 6.18 -1.64
N VAL A 37 7.99 4.88 -1.90
CA VAL A 37 6.95 4.24 -2.72
C VAL A 37 6.43 2.98 -2.06
N PHE A 38 5.23 2.54 -2.41
CA PHE A 38 4.65 1.26 -2.01
C PHE A 38 3.72 0.71 -3.08
N GLY A 39 3.50 -0.60 -3.06
CA GLY A 39 2.52 -1.30 -3.88
C GLY A 39 1.57 -2.18 -3.05
N GLY A 40 0.71 -2.90 -3.76
CA GLY A 40 -0.06 -4.02 -3.25
C GLY A 40 0.55 -5.36 -3.67
N VAL A 41 0.33 -6.36 -2.83
CA VAL A 41 0.69 -7.75 -3.10
C VAL A 41 -0.56 -8.60 -3.05
N ILE A 42 -0.75 -9.43 -4.09
CA ILE A 42 -1.80 -10.44 -4.18
C ILE A 42 -1.11 -11.78 -3.99
N PHE A 43 -1.68 -12.62 -3.14
CA PHE A 43 -1.06 -13.86 -2.73
C PHE A 43 -2.10 -14.93 -2.42
N ARG A 44 -1.65 -16.18 -2.42
CA ARG A 44 -2.40 -17.40 -2.08
C ARG A 44 -1.51 -18.34 -1.28
N ARG A 45 -2.06 -19.35 -0.61
CA ARG A 45 -1.23 -20.36 0.10
C ARG A 45 -0.35 -21.14 -0.85
N SER A 46 0.90 -21.42 -0.50
CA SER A 46 1.88 -22.08 -1.38
C SER A 46 1.46 -23.48 -1.87
N ASP A 47 0.59 -24.18 -1.13
CA ASP A 47 0.05 -25.50 -1.49
C ASP A 47 -1.13 -25.47 -2.49
N ARG A 48 -1.71 -24.30 -2.77
CA ARG A 48 -2.78 -24.11 -3.76
C ARG A 48 -2.25 -24.07 -5.19
N THR A 49 -1.85 -25.25 -5.67
CA THR A 49 -1.30 -25.44 -7.02
C THR A 49 -2.35 -25.36 -8.14
N ASP A 50 -3.64 -25.34 -7.80
CA ASP A 50 -4.75 -25.05 -8.72
C ASP A 50 -4.84 -23.56 -9.11
N ILE A 51 -4.24 -22.66 -8.33
CA ILE A 51 -4.24 -21.21 -8.60
C ILE A 51 -2.83 -20.77 -9.02
N LYS A 52 -2.57 -20.74 -10.33
CA LYS A 52 -1.24 -20.48 -10.92
C LYS A 52 -1.10 -19.09 -11.49
N ASN A 53 -2.20 -18.51 -11.97
CA ASN A 53 -2.22 -17.20 -12.60
C ASN A 53 -3.44 -16.39 -12.15
N PHE A 54 -3.50 -15.11 -12.52
CA PHE A 54 -4.59 -14.22 -12.14
C PHE A 54 -5.98 -14.72 -12.56
N HIS A 55 -6.13 -15.36 -13.73
CA HIS A 55 -7.42 -15.86 -14.18
C HIS A 55 -7.93 -17.04 -13.35
N ASP A 56 -7.03 -17.79 -12.71
CA ASP A 56 -7.42 -18.89 -11.82
C ASP A 56 -8.06 -18.39 -10.50
N LEU A 57 -8.02 -17.08 -10.23
CA LEU A 57 -8.74 -16.45 -9.13
C LEU A 57 -10.25 -16.35 -9.41
N LYS A 58 -10.70 -16.51 -10.66
CA LYS A 58 -12.12 -16.54 -10.98
C LYS A 58 -12.77 -17.76 -10.30
N GLY A 59 -13.92 -17.54 -9.67
CA GLY A 59 -14.63 -18.53 -8.87
C GLY A 59 -13.97 -18.86 -7.54
N LYS A 60 -12.95 -18.11 -7.10
CA LYS A 60 -12.30 -18.29 -5.79
C LYS A 60 -12.79 -17.24 -4.79
N SER A 61 -12.66 -17.56 -3.52
CA SER A 61 -12.86 -16.65 -2.40
C SER A 61 -11.64 -15.74 -2.23
N PHE A 62 -11.89 -14.45 -2.07
CA PHE A 62 -10.85 -13.44 -1.99
C PHE A 62 -11.08 -12.51 -0.80
N MET A 63 -10.01 -12.14 -0.10
CA MET A 63 -10.07 -11.15 0.97
C MET A 63 -9.10 -9.98 0.73
N ALA A 64 -9.58 -8.77 0.97
CA ALA A 64 -8.76 -7.56 0.93
C ALA A 64 -8.76 -6.87 2.31
N ALA A 65 -7.84 -5.94 2.54
CA ALA A 65 -7.73 -5.28 3.85
C ALA A 65 -8.98 -4.43 4.14
N GLU A 66 -9.26 -3.44 3.31
CA GLU A 66 -10.42 -2.55 3.45
C GLU A 66 -10.78 -1.94 2.09
N ARG A 67 -12.06 -1.63 1.85
CA ARG A 67 -12.53 -1.10 0.56
C ARG A 67 -11.88 0.23 0.19
N THR A 68 -11.56 1.04 1.19
CA THR A 68 -10.90 2.34 1.02
C THR A 68 -9.37 2.24 1.09
N SER A 69 -8.80 1.06 1.35
CA SER A 69 -7.36 0.88 1.43
C SER A 69 -6.74 0.94 0.05
N PHE A 70 -5.86 1.92 -0.17
CA PHE A 70 -5.18 2.05 -1.46
C PHE A 70 -4.27 0.85 -1.74
N GLY A 71 -3.29 0.61 -0.86
CA GLY A 71 -2.34 -0.51 -0.99
C GLY A 71 -2.92 -1.88 -0.67
N GLY A 72 -3.97 -1.95 0.15
CA GLY A 72 -4.59 -3.20 0.57
C GLY A 72 -5.84 -3.61 -0.23
N TRP A 73 -6.26 -2.83 -1.23
CA TRP A 73 -7.35 -3.21 -2.13
C TRP A 73 -7.31 -2.49 -3.49
N GLN A 74 -7.37 -1.16 -3.51
CA GLN A 74 -7.65 -0.41 -4.75
C GLN A 74 -6.59 -0.63 -5.84
N MET A 75 -5.31 -0.72 -5.46
CA MET A 75 -4.23 -1.06 -6.40
C MET A 75 -4.42 -2.46 -7.00
N ALA A 76 -4.73 -3.46 -6.18
CA ALA A 76 -4.98 -4.83 -6.63
C ALA A 76 -6.22 -4.91 -7.53
N TRP A 77 -7.29 -4.20 -7.16
CA TRP A 77 -8.53 -4.13 -7.95
C TRP A 77 -8.29 -3.58 -9.35
N ARG A 78 -7.48 -2.52 -9.47
CA ARG A 78 -7.07 -1.98 -10.77
C ARG A 78 -6.37 -3.04 -11.62
N GLU A 79 -5.37 -3.74 -11.07
CA GLU A 79 -4.61 -4.76 -11.81
C GLU A 79 -5.50 -5.94 -12.23
N LEU A 80 -6.44 -6.35 -11.38
CA LEU A 80 -7.43 -7.38 -11.70
C LEU A 80 -8.32 -6.92 -12.87
N LYS A 81 -8.79 -5.67 -12.85
CA LYS A 81 -9.57 -5.09 -13.96
C LYS A 81 -8.76 -4.98 -15.26
N GLU A 82 -7.49 -4.55 -15.20
CA GLU A 82 -6.60 -4.52 -16.37
C GLU A 82 -6.42 -5.91 -17.00
N LYS A 83 -6.62 -6.99 -16.23
CA LYS A 83 -6.60 -8.38 -16.70
C LYS A 83 -7.98 -8.94 -17.05
N GLY A 84 -9.03 -8.11 -17.13
CA GLY A 84 -10.38 -8.55 -17.47
C GLY A 84 -11.04 -9.41 -16.38
N ILE A 85 -10.66 -9.19 -15.12
CA ILE A 85 -11.27 -9.82 -13.95
C ILE A 85 -12.07 -8.74 -13.23
N ASP A 86 -13.37 -8.96 -13.04
CA ASP A 86 -14.20 -8.13 -12.18
C ASP A 86 -14.42 -8.85 -10.83
N PRO A 87 -13.70 -8.46 -9.76
CA PRO A 87 -13.80 -9.15 -8.47
C PRO A 87 -15.19 -9.23 -7.87
N HIS A 88 -16.10 -8.31 -8.24
CA HIS A 88 -17.45 -8.31 -7.71
C HIS A 88 -18.35 -9.37 -8.36
N ASN A 89 -18.01 -9.82 -9.56
CA ASN A 89 -18.80 -10.74 -10.37
C ASN A 89 -18.10 -12.07 -10.63
N ASP A 90 -16.77 -12.03 -10.80
CA ASP A 90 -15.95 -13.18 -11.17
C ASP A 90 -15.45 -13.98 -9.96
N PHE A 91 -15.36 -13.40 -8.77
CA PHE A 91 -14.97 -14.13 -7.55
C PHE A 91 -16.18 -14.84 -6.93
N ALA A 92 -15.96 -16.00 -6.30
CA ALA A 92 -17.03 -16.67 -5.57
C ALA A 92 -17.46 -15.84 -4.34
N SER A 93 -16.51 -15.16 -3.71
CA SER A 93 -16.78 -14.17 -2.68
C SER A 93 -15.64 -13.15 -2.60
N LEU A 94 -15.98 -11.91 -2.28
CA LEU A 94 -15.03 -10.86 -1.92
C LEU A 94 -15.39 -10.32 -0.53
N SER A 95 -14.44 -10.43 0.39
CA SER A 95 -14.59 -9.98 1.78
C SER A 95 -13.50 -8.99 2.18
N PHE A 96 -13.73 -8.27 3.27
CA PHE A 96 -12.78 -7.29 3.80
C PHE A 96 -12.45 -7.62 5.25
N GLY A 97 -11.16 -7.83 5.54
CA GLY A 97 -10.66 -8.28 6.86
C GLY A 97 -10.43 -7.16 7.87
N GLY A 98 -10.55 -5.90 7.46
CA GLY A 98 -10.30 -4.69 8.26
C GLY A 98 -8.82 -4.37 8.48
N THR A 99 -7.94 -5.38 8.53
CA THR A 99 -6.50 -5.23 8.71
C THR A 99 -5.71 -6.11 7.73
N HIS A 100 -4.46 -5.75 7.45
CA HIS A 100 -3.59 -6.57 6.62
C HIS A 100 -3.35 -7.95 7.25
N ASP A 101 -3.11 -8.00 8.56
CA ASP A 101 -2.81 -9.23 9.30
C ASP A 101 -3.99 -10.20 9.25
N ALA A 102 -5.22 -9.70 9.40
CA ALA A 102 -6.43 -10.51 9.27
C ALA A 102 -6.55 -11.16 7.87
N VAL A 103 -6.20 -10.44 6.80
CA VAL A 103 -6.18 -11.00 5.44
C VAL A 103 -5.14 -12.11 5.32
N VAL A 104 -3.93 -11.87 5.83
CA VAL A 104 -2.84 -12.85 5.78
C VAL A 104 -3.21 -14.12 6.55
N TYR A 105 -3.77 -13.99 7.75
CA TYR A 105 -4.26 -15.13 8.52
C TYR A 105 -5.40 -15.87 7.82
N ALA A 106 -6.38 -15.15 7.26
CA ALA A 106 -7.49 -15.77 6.54
C ALA A 106 -7.01 -16.60 5.33
N VAL A 107 -5.99 -16.12 4.60
CA VAL A 107 -5.36 -16.89 3.52
C VAL A 107 -4.58 -18.07 4.09
N ARG A 108 -3.70 -17.86 5.07
CA ARG A 108 -2.87 -18.91 5.71
C ARG A 108 -3.74 -20.08 6.19
N ASP A 109 -4.82 -19.76 6.88
CA ASP A 109 -5.69 -20.73 7.53
C ASP A 109 -6.67 -21.37 6.53
N GLY A 110 -6.67 -20.93 5.26
CA GLY A 110 -7.56 -21.44 4.21
C GLY A 110 -9.02 -21.00 4.36
N THR A 111 -9.28 -19.95 5.14
CA THR A 111 -10.61 -19.32 5.24
C THR A 111 -11.00 -18.67 3.92
N VAL A 112 -10.02 -18.13 3.18
CA VAL A 112 -10.16 -17.69 1.80
C VAL A 112 -9.04 -18.26 0.93
N ASP A 113 -9.27 -18.34 -0.38
CA ASP A 113 -8.33 -18.94 -1.32
C ASP A 113 -7.14 -18.03 -1.63
N ALA A 114 -7.37 -16.72 -1.68
CA ALA A 114 -6.38 -15.70 -1.97
C ALA A 114 -6.71 -14.38 -1.28
N GLY A 115 -5.74 -13.48 -1.21
CA GLY A 115 -5.97 -12.16 -0.67
C GLY A 115 -4.98 -11.12 -1.13
N THR A 116 -5.19 -9.87 -0.70
CA THR A 116 -4.29 -8.77 -1.01
C THR A 116 -4.06 -7.84 0.17
N VAL A 117 -2.80 -7.40 0.30
CA VAL A 117 -2.32 -6.48 1.33
C VAL A 117 -1.33 -5.48 0.73
N ARG A 118 -1.02 -4.42 1.49
CA ARG A 118 0.07 -3.50 1.17
C ARG A 118 1.41 -4.19 1.38
N THR A 119 2.37 -3.90 0.49
CA THR A 119 3.84 -3.87 0.77
C THR A 119 4.36 -5.10 1.50
N ASP A 120 5.57 -5.19 2.05
CA ASP A 120 5.89 -4.99 3.47
C ASP A 120 5.07 -5.72 4.56
N ALA A 121 3.77 -5.98 4.38
CA ALA A 121 2.96 -6.64 5.41
C ALA A 121 3.38 -8.10 5.65
N LEU A 122 3.60 -8.88 4.58
CA LEU A 122 4.04 -10.27 4.70
C LEU A 122 5.42 -10.35 5.36
N GLU A 123 6.36 -9.50 4.93
CA GLU A 123 7.72 -9.52 5.47
C GLU A 123 7.79 -9.05 6.92
N ARG A 124 6.97 -8.05 7.30
CA ARG A 124 6.84 -7.62 8.71
C ARG A 124 6.33 -8.77 9.57
N MET A 125 5.21 -9.38 9.20
CA MET A 125 4.63 -10.49 9.97
C MET A 125 5.59 -11.68 10.07
N ALA A 126 6.34 -11.97 8.99
CA ALA A 126 7.37 -13.01 9.03
C ALA A 126 8.53 -12.67 9.98
N LYS A 127 8.97 -11.39 10.00
CA LYS A 127 9.98 -10.90 10.96
C LYS A 127 9.49 -10.97 12.41
N GLU A 128 8.20 -10.77 12.64
CA GLU A 128 7.54 -10.88 13.95
C GLU A 128 7.36 -12.35 14.40
N GLY A 129 7.48 -13.31 13.47
CA GLY A 129 7.35 -14.74 13.73
C GLY A 129 5.90 -15.27 13.61
N ASP A 130 4.99 -14.45 13.11
CA ASP A 130 3.56 -14.76 13.02
C ASP A 130 3.21 -15.70 11.86
N ILE A 131 4.04 -15.67 10.80
CA ILE A 131 3.88 -16.44 9.57
C ILE A 131 5.24 -16.89 9.03
N ARG A 132 5.23 -17.82 8.09
CA ARG A 132 6.40 -18.13 7.25
C ARG A 132 6.13 -17.71 5.82
N LEU A 133 7.09 -17.03 5.18
CA LEU A 133 6.90 -16.55 3.81
C LEU A 133 6.73 -17.72 2.82
N GLU A 134 7.35 -18.88 3.07
CA GLU A 134 7.19 -20.08 2.24
C GLU A 134 5.78 -20.68 2.25
N ASP A 135 4.92 -20.30 3.20
CA ASP A 135 3.52 -20.72 3.24
C ASP A 135 2.66 -19.97 2.19
N PHE A 136 3.24 -19.00 1.48
CA PHE A 136 2.54 -18.18 0.50
C PHE A 136 3.22 -18.19 -0.87
N HIS A 137 2.41 -17.95 -1.89
CA HIS A 137 2.83 -17.68 -3.24
C HIS A 137 2.28 -16.32 -3.66
N VAL A 138 3.18 -15.44 -4.12
CA VAL A 138 2.85 -14.10 -4.59
C VAL A 138 2.69 -14.09 -6.11
N PHE A 139 1.64 -13.44 -6.59
CA PHE A 139 1.47 -13.19 -8.02
C PHE A 139 2.34 -12.00 -8.42
N HIS A 140 3.53 -12.27 -8.98
CA HIS A 140 4.44 -11.20 -9.38
C HIS A 140 3.90 -10.39 -10.56
N ARG A 141 4.15 -9.07 -10.53
CA ARG A 141 3.95 -8.22 -11.71
C ARG A 141 4.96 -8.60 -12.79
N SER A 142 4.49 -8.83 -14.02
CA SER A 142 5.34 -8.98 -15.19
C SER A 142 5.75 -7.61 -15.72
N GLY A 143 7.05 -7.30 -15.75
CA GLY A 143 7.58 -6.08 -16.37
C GLY A 143 8.74 -5.44 -15.61
N SER A 144 9.73 -4.96 -16.34
CA SER A 144 11.04 -4.44 -15.90
C SER A 144 11.01 -3.02 -15.29
N GLU A 145 9.92 -2.63 -14.63
CA GLU A 145 9.96 -1.40 -13.84
C GLU A 145 10.64 -1.72 -12.52
N VAL A 146 11.98 -1.64 -12.55
CA VAL A 146 12.83 -1.67 -11.36
C VAL A 146 12.53 -0.39 -10.59
N HIS A 147 11.54 -0.47 -9.70
CA HIS A 147 11.40 0.46 -8.61
C HIS A 147 12.22 -0.07 -7.44
N ASP A 148 12.85 0.82 -6.65
CA ASP A 148 13.61 0.48 -5.43
C ASP A 148 12.71 -0.03 -4.29
N LEU A 149 11.89 -1.03 -4.58
CA LEU A 149 11.02 -1.71 -3.63
C LEU A 149 11.44 -3.18 -3.56
N PRO A 150 12.16 -3.59 -2.50
CA PRO A 150 12.66 -4.97 -2.37
C PRO A 150 11.56 -5.97 -1.95
N PHE A 151 10.31 -5.52 -1.86
CA PHE A 151 9.17 -6.35 -1.49
C PHE A 151 8.51 -6.97 -2.73
N PRO A 152 8.11 -8.25 -2.68
CA PRO A 152 7.22 -8.86 -3.67
C PRO A 152 5.96 -8.01 -3.83
N HIS A 153 5.58 -7.74 -5.09
CA HIS A 153 4.40 -6.95 -5.38
C HIS A 153 3.72 -7.42 -6.67
N SER A 154 2.40 -7.24 -6.71
CA SER A 154 1.53 -7.63 -7.83
C SER A 154 1.07 -6.43 -8.64
N THR A 155 1.26 -5.22 -8.11
CA THR A 155 0.74 -3.97 -8.67
C THR A 155 1.85 -3.04 -9.11
N ARG A 156 1.49 -1.98 -9.84
CA ARG A 156 2.36 -0.79 -9.92
C ARG A 156 2.66 -0.26 -8.51
N VAL A 157 3.80 0.40 -8.36
CA VAL A 157 4.10 1.15 -7.14
C VAL A 157 3.64 2.59 -7.28
N TYR A 158 3.35 3.21 -6.14
CA TYR A 158 2.86 4.55 -6.04
C TYR A 158 3.65 5.29 -4.95
N PRO A 159 3.75 6.62 -5.00
CA PRO A 159 4.40 7.37 -3.94
C PRO A 159 3.77 7.12 -2.58
N GLU A 160 4.57 7.19 -1.54
CA GLU A 160 4.14 7.22 -0.14
C GLU A 160 3.21 8.39 0.16
N TRP A 161 2.66 8.40 1.37
CA TRP A 161 1.66 9.38 1.77
C TRP A 161 2.25 10.80 1.78
N PRO A 162 1.62 11.77 1.10
CA PRO A 162 2.06 13.15 1.16
C PRO A 162 1.55 13.82 2.43
N MET A 163 2.36 14.76 2.95
CA MET A 163 1.79 15.87 3.70
C MET A 163 1.30 16.89 2.67
N ALA A 164 0.03 17.26 2.74
CA ALA A 164 -0.60 18.23 1.86
C ALA A 164 -1.10 19.45 2.64
N LYS A 165 -1.11 20.61 1.99
CA LYS A 165 -1.79 21.82 2.45
C LYS A 165 -3.18 21.91 1.82
N ALA A 166 -4.16 22.37 2.58
CA ALA A 166 -5.48 22.73 2.03
C ALA A 166 -5.36 24.03 1.20
N GLU A 167 -6.25 24.22 0.22
CA GLU A 167 -6.22 25.38 -0.70
C GLU A 167 -6.11 26.73 0.03
N HIS A 168 -6.88 26.93 1.10
CA HIS A 168 -6.89 28.15 1.92
C HIS A 168 -5.62 28.37 2.76
N THR A 169 -4.68 27.43 2.78
CA THR A 169 -3.48 27.50 3.62
C THR A 169 -2.43 28.39 2.97
N PRO A 170 -1.98 29.47 3.65
CA PRO A 170 -0.97 30.38 3.11
C PRO A 170 0.33 29.66 2.74
N ASP A 171 0.92 30.04 1.61
CA ASP A 171 2.16 29.42 1.11
C ASP A 171 3.33 29.61 2.09
N GLU A 172 3.44 30.78 2.73
CA GLU A 172 4.47 31.05 3.74
C GLU A 172 4.39 30.06 4.92
N LEU A 173 3.18 29.68 5.34
CA LEU A 173 3.00 28.68 6.40
C LEU A 173 3.39 27.28 5.90
N ALA A 174 2.99 26.94 4.67
CA ALA A 174 3.32 25.67 4.05
C ALA A 174 4.82 25.48 3.84
N GLU A 175 5.54 26.52 3.42
CA GLU A 175 7.00 26.53 3.28
C GLU A 175 7.69 26.29 4.62
N LYS A 176 7.25 26.96 5.69
CA LYS A 176 7.78 26.75 7.05
C LYS A 176 7.58 25.31 7.51
N VAL A 177 6.40 24.74 7.28
CA VAL A 177 6.09 23.35 7.62
C VAL A 177 6.94 22.38 6.79
N ALA A 178 7.02 22.57 5.47
CA ALA A 178 7.84 21.75 4.59
C ALA A 178 9.32 21.78 5.02
N ALA A 179 9.87 22.96 5.30
CA ALA A 179 11.24 23.12 5.76
C ALA A 179 11.49 22.43 7.11
N ALA A 180 10.53 22.48 8.04
CA ALA A 180 10.63 21.78 9.31
C ALA A 180 10.61 20.25 9.12
N LEU A 181 9.71 19.74 8.28
CA LEU A 181 9.59 18.30 7.98
C LEU A 181 10.83 17.76 7.25
N LEU A 182 11.39 18.53 6.30
CA LEU A 182 12.61 18.16 5.58
C LEU A 182 13.86 18.16 6.47
N LYS A 183 13.90 19.01 7.50
CA LYS A 183 15.00 19.06 8.49
C LYS A 183 14.85 18.01 9.60
N MET A 184 13.73 17.29 9.65
CA MET A 184 13.46 16.31 10.70
C MET A 184 14.45 15.13 10.61
N SER A 185 15.21 14.92 11.69
CA SER A 185 16.10 13.76 11.82
C SER A 185 15.30 12.46 11.98
N PRO A 186 15.75 11.33 11.41
CA PRO A 186 15.18 10.00 11.65
C PRO A 186 15.10 9.60 13.14
N ASP A 187 15.99 10.13 13.97
CA ASP A 187 16.04 9.84 15.41
C ASP A 187 15.23 10.82 16.26
N SER A 188 14.50 11.75 15.63
CA SER A 188 13.65 12.69 16.35
C SER A 188 12.46 11.97 17.00
N PRO A 189 11.94 12.45 18.15
CA PRO A 189 10.77 11.84 18.79
C PRO A 189 9.56 11.68 17.87
N ALA A 190 9.35 12.64 16.96
CA ALA A 190 8.28 12.59 15.97
C ALA A 190 8.50 11.49 14.91
N ALA A 191 9.72 11.34 14.41
CA ALA A 191 10.08 10.31 13.44
C ALA A 191 9.96 8.90 14.05
N THR A 192 10.44 8.72 15.28
CA THR A 192 10.30 7.47 16.03
C THR A 192 8.85 7.10 16.28
N ALA A 193 8.03 8.06 16.75
CA ALA A 193 6.60 7.84 17.00
C ALA A 193 5.83 7.51 15.72
N ALA A 194 6.22 8.10 14.59
CA ALA A 194 5.60 7.86 13.28
C ALA A 194 6.17 6.64 12.54
N ILE A 195 7.20 5.98 13.09
CA ILE A 195 7.95 4.89 12.43
C ILE A 195 8.35 5.31 11.01
N CYS A 196 9.03 6.46 10.89
CA CYS A 196 9.49 6.98 9.61
C CYS A 196 10.93 7.49 9.68
N ALA A 197 11.59 7.57 8.52
CA ALA A 197 12.93 8.13 8.38
C ALA A 197 12.90 9.63 8.04
N GLY A 198 11.77 10.30 8.29
CA GLY A 198 11.53 11.70 7.94
C GLY A 198 10.77 11.88 6.63
N TRP A 199 11.04 13.00 5.95
CA TRP A 199 10.32 13.42 4.75
C TRP A 199 11.29 13.78 3.62
N THR A 200 10.78 13.76 2.39
CA THR A 200 11.51 14.18 1.18
C THR A 200 10.65 15.14 0.36
N ILE A 201 11.24 15.71 -0.70
CA ILE A 201 10.51 16.53 -1.68
C ILE A 201 9.27 15.78 -2.21
N PRO A 202 8.19 16.48 -2.55
CA PRO A 202 6.97 15.83 -3.02
C PRO A 202 7.24 15.01 -4.30
N LEU A 203 6.81 13.75 -4.31
CA LEU A 203 6.86 12.88 -5.47
C LEU A 203 5.72 13.21 -6.45
N ASN A 204 5.64 12.51 -7.57
CA ASN A 204 4.56 12.67 -8.55
C ASN A 204 3.39 11.71 -8.26
N TYR A 205 2.19 12.25 -8.06
CA TYR A 205 0.97 11.51 -7.72
C TYR A 205 -0.04 11.42 -8.88
N GLN A 206 0.35 11.89 -10.08
CA GLN A 206 -0.44 11.83 -11.31
C GLN A 206 -0.24 10.51 -12.06
#